data_AF-A0A9W9YKX8-F1
#
_entry.id   AF-A0A9W9YKX8-F1
#
_cell.length_a   1.000
_cell.length_b   1.000
_cell.length_c   1.000
_cell.angle_alpha   90.00
_cell.angle_beta   90.00
_cell.angle_gamma   90.00
#
_symmetry.space_group_name_H-M   'P 1'
#
loop_
_entity.id
_entity.type
_entity.pdbx_description
1 polymer ?
#
loop_
_entity_poly.entity_id
_entity_poly.type
_entity_poly.pdbx_seq_one_letter_code
_entity_poly.pdbx_strand_id
1 'polypeptide(L)'
;MKQLQPDSEFQKLLKDCASSGNYEPLLELLKTMGPSSIDAEIRSLGPSAGGDVKLLELFMLFIEHQLASRRDFELTEAFLGLFLKLHGPMIAEHAELKQIAARLLQEHSEAWSNIQDLLNQCSCLISYFKSAVI
;
A
#
# COMPACT_ATOMS: atom_id res chain seq x y z
N MET A 1 -16.37 18.75 -16.98
CA MET A 1 -17.04 19.21 -15.75
C MET A 1 -17.74 18.03 -15.09
N LYS A 2 -17.11 17.37 -14.11
CA LYS A 2 -17.73 16.42 -13.16
C LYS A 2 -16.83 16.29 -11.93
N GLN A 3 -16.85 17.30 -11.06
CA GLN A 3 -16.46 17.18 -9.65
C GLN A 3 -17.77 17.32 -8.88
N LEU A 4 -18.31 16.23 -8.35
CA LEU A 4 -19.60 16.24 -7.64
C LEU A 4 -19.54 15.57 -6.26
N GLN A 5 -18.35 15.29 -5.75
CA GLN A 5 -18.15 14.92 -4.36
C GLN A 5 -17.05 15.82 -3.75
N PRO A 6 -17.26 16.38 -2.55
CA PRO A 6 -16.19 17.06 -1.84
C PRO A 6 -15.08 16.04 -1.55
N ASP A 7 -13.82 16.44 -1.75
CA ASP A 7 -12.66 15.61 -1.40
C ASP A 7 -12.84 15.07 0.03
N SER A 8 -12.71 13.75 0.20
CA SER A 8 -12.77 13.13 1.53
C SER A 8 -11.60 13.63 2.39
N GLU A 9 -11.74 13.52 3.71
CA GLU A 9 -10.65 13.87 4.63
C GLU A 9 -9.36 13.11 4.29
N PHE A 10 -9.50 11.83 3.94
CA PHE A 10 -8.41 10.99 3.46
C PHE A 10 -7.74 11.53 2.19
N GLN A 11 -8.52 11.93 1.18
CA GLN A 11 -7.98 12.47 -0.08
C GLN A 11 -7.24 13.80 0.13
N LYS A 12 -7.73 14.66 1.03
CA LYS A 12 -7.05 15.91 1.40
C LYS A 12 -5.73 15.63 2.09
N LEU A 13 -5.75 14.77 3.12
CA LEU A 13 -4.55 14.35 3.83
C LEU A 13 -3.53 13.72 2.89
N LEU A 14 -3.94 12.89 1.94
CA LEU A 14 -3.03 12.29 0.96
C LEU A 14 -2.31 13.36 0.11
N LYS A 15 -3.03 14.39 -0.35
CA LYS A 15 -2.44 15.51 -1.12
C LYS A 15 -1.48 16.34 -0.26
N ASP A 16 -1.85 16.61 1.00
CA ASP A 16 -1.03 17.38 1.94
C ASP A 16 0.24 16.62 2.35
N CYS A 17 0.11 15.31 2.60
CA CYS A 17 1.24 14.42 2.92
C CYS A 17 2.21 14.32 1.74
N ALA A 18 1.69 14.22 0.50
CA ALA A 18 2.53 14.22 -0.69
C ALA A 18 3.31 15.53 -0.88
N SER A 19 2.74 16.66 -0.46
CA SER A 19 3.40 17.97 -0.56
C SER A 19 4.43 18.19 0.56
N SER A 20 4.17 17.67 1.76
CA SER A 20 5.06 17.78 2.92
C SER A 20 6.13 16.70 3.00
N GLY A 21 5.93 15.57 2.29
CA GLY A 21 6.78 14.39 2.37
C GLY A 21 6.62 13.58 3.66
N ASN A 22 5.69 13.96 4.54
CA ASN A 22 5.38 13.23 5.76
C ASN A 22 4.03 12.50 5.61
N TYR A 23 4.06 11.17 5.64
CA TYR A 23 2.89 10.31 5.53
C TYR A 23 2.37 9.73 6.85
N GLU A 24 3.01 10.06 7.98
CA GLU A 24 2.60 9.57 9.31
C GLU A 24 1.16 9.96 9.66
N PRO A 25 0.66 11.17 9.40
CA PRO A 25 -0.75 11.52 9.67
C PRO A 25 -1.74 10.67 8.88
N LEU A 26 -1.40 10.34 7.63
CA LEU A 26 -2.24 9.50 6.77
C LEU A 26 -2.29 8.06 7.27
N LEU A 27 -1.14 7.53 7.70
CA LEU A 27 -1.05 6.18 8.25
C LEU A 27 -1.85 6.06 9.56
N GLU A 28 -1.75 7.05 10.45
CA GLU A 28 -2.51 7.05 11.70
C GLU A 28 -4.02 7.14 11.44
N LEU A 29 -4.45 7.96 10.47
CA LEU A 29 -5.85 7.94 10.04
C LEU A 29 -6.28 6.53 9.59
N LEU A 30 -5.52 5.90 8.69
CA LEU A 30 -5.83 4.54 8.20
C LEU A 30 -5.90 3.50 9.33
N LYS A 31 -5.03 3.60 10.34
CA LYS A 31 -5.05 2.70 11.51
C LYS A 31 -6.29 2.86 12.39
N THR A 32 -6.86 4.07 12.46
CA THR A 32 -8.10 4.33 13.22
C THR A 32 -9.37 3.92 12.47
N MET A 33 -9.27 3.71 11.16
CA MET A 33 -10.41 3.35 10.32
C MET A 33 -10.73 1.85 10.38
N GLY A 34 -12.03 1.52 10.29
CA GLY A 34 -12.45 0.14 10.11
C GLY A 34 -12.21 -0.35 8.68
N PRO A 35 -12.11 -1.68 8.46
CA PRO A 35 -11.82 -2.27 7.15
C PRO A 35 -12.83 -1.86 6.06
N SER A 36 -14.11 -1.70 6.42
CA SER A 36 -15.15 -1.21 5.49
C SER A 36 -14.92 0.24 5.06
N SER A 37 -14.44 1.10 5.96
CA SER A 37 -14.11 2.49 5.65
C SER A 37 -12.88 2.57 4.76
N ILE A 38 -11.87 1.73 5.01
CA ILE A 38 -10.66 1.67 4.18
C ILE A 38 -11.01 1.19 2.75
N ASP A 39 -11.86 0.18 2.60
CA ASP A 39 -12.34 -0.25 1.26
C ASP A 39 -13.06 0.88 0.51
N ALA A 40 -13.90 1.65 1.22
CA ALA A 40 -14.59 2.78 0.62
C ALA A 40 -13.62 3.89 0.16
N GLU A 41 -12.65 4.27 0.99
CA GLU A 41 -11.65 5.29 0.64
C GLU A 41 -10.72 4.82 -0.49
N ILE A 42 -10.21 3.59 -0.46
CA ILE A 42 -9.34 3.09 -1.53
C ILE A 42 -10.12 2.99 -2.85
N ARG A 43 -11.40 2.61 -2.82
CA ARG A 43 -12.24 2.60 -4.02
C ARG A 43 -12.48 4.02 -4.55
N SER A 44 -12.62 5.02 -3.68
CA SER A 44 -12.87 6.42 -4.05
C SER A 44 -11.71 7.09 -4.78
N LEU A 45 -10.48 6.55 -4.66
CA LEU A 45 -9.29 7.04 -5.38
C LEU A 45 -9.40 6.92 -6.90
N GLY A 46 -10.20 5.96 -7.39
CA GLY A 46 -10.35 5.71 -8.82
C GLY A 46 -11.23 6.75 -9.53
N PRO A 47 -10.97 7.06 -10.82
CA PRO A 47 -11.81 7.93 -11.65
C PRO A 47 -13.28 7.52 -11.72
N SER A 48 -13.58 6.23 -11.54
CA SER A 48 -14.94 5.68 -11.54
C SER A 48 -15.76 6.07 -10.30
N ALA A 49 -15.11 6.47 -9.21
CA ALA A 49 -15.74 6.70 -7.91
C ALA A 49 -15.48 8.12 -7.36
N GLY A 50 -15.09 9.06 -8.22
CA GLY A 50 -14.89 10.47 -7.86
C GLY A 50 -13.43 10.88 -7.66
N GLY A 51 -12.48 9.97 -7.83
CA GLY A 51 -11.05 10.26 -7.82
C GLY A 51 -10.47 10.62 -9.19
N ASP A 52 -9.15 10.54 -9.31
CA ASP A 52 -8.41 10.85 -10.53
C ASP A 52 -7.10 10.03 -10.58
N VAL A 53 -6.52 9.87 -11.76
CA VAL A 53 -5.24 9.17 -11.99
C VAL A 53 -4.15 9.74 -11.08
N LYS A 54 -4.16 11.05 -10.83
CA LYS A 54 -3.21 11.68 -9.91
C LYS A 54 -3.34 11.17 -8.47
N LEU A 55 -4.55 10.88 -7.98
CA LEU A 55 -4.75 10.33 -6.64
C LEU A 55 -4.22 8.90 -6.53
N LEU A 56 -4.35 8.10 -7.60
CA LEU A 56 -3.74 6.77 -7.66
C LEU A 56 -2.21 6.86 -7.59
N GLU A 57 -1.62 7.81 -8.31
CA GLU A 57 -0.17 8.08 -8.27
C GLU A 57 0.28 8.45 -6.85
N LEU A 58 -0.42 9.39 -6.20
CA LEU A 58 -0.10 9.81 -4.83
C LEU A 58 -0.20 8.67 -3.83
N PHE A 59 -1.20 7.80 -3.97
CA PHE A 59 -1.34 6.63 -3.11
C PHE A 59 -0.21 5.63 -3.32
N MET A 60 0.24 5.41 -4.55
CA MET A 60 1.41 4.57 -4.82
C MET A 60 2.70 5.14 -4.19
N LEU A 61 2.89 6.46 -4.24
CA LEU A 61 4.02 7.12 -3.57
C LEU A 61 3.97 6.96 -2.05
N PHE A 62 2.77 7.02 -1.46
CA PHE A 62 2.57 6.70 -0.04
C PHE A 62 3.01 5.26 0.28
N ILE A 63 2.59 4.28 -0.52
CA ILE A 63 3.00 2.87 -0.31
C ILE A 63 4.52 2.72 -0.47
N GLU A 64 5.13 3.38 -1.46
CA GLU A 64 6.59 3.36 -1.69
C GLU A 64 7.33 3.88 -0.45
N HIS A 65 6.88 4.99 0.11
CA HIS A 65 7.42 5.55 1.36
C HIS A 65 7.27 4.59 2.54
N GLN A 66 6.09 3.96 2.69
CA GLN A 66 5.83 3.05 3.80
C GLN A 66 6.66 1.76 3.73
N LEU A 67 6.83 1.18 2.54
CA LEU A 67 7.71 0.02 2.34
C LEU A 67 9.16 0.36 2.68
N ALA A 68 9.65 1.52 2.23
CA ALA A 68 10.99 1.99 2.54
C ALA A 68 11.21 2.23 4.05
N SER A 69 10.16 2.60 4.79
CA SER A 69 10.23 2.80 6.24
C SER A 69 10.48 1.51 7.04
N ARG A 70 10.24 0.33 6.43
CA ARG A 70 10.32 -1.01 7.05
C ARG A 70 9.48 -1.15 8.33
N ARG A 71 8.41 -0.37 8.45
CA ARG A 71 7.43 -0.43 9.55
C ARG A 71 6.05 -0.78 9.00
N ASP A 72 5.22 -1.40 9.85
CA ASP A 72 3.83 -1.73 9.51
C ASP A 72 3.70 -2.47 8.16
N PHE A 73 4.64 -3.39 7.87
CA PHE A 73 4.74 -4.06 6.57
C PHE A 73 3.46 -4.81 6.20
N GLU A 74 2.92 -5.62 7.12
CA GLU A 74 1.69 -6.38 6.90
C GLU A 74 0.51 -5.45 6.53
N LEU A 75 0.39 -4.32 7.24
CA LEU A 75 -0.68 -3.35 6.99
C LEU A 75 -0.50 -2.67 5.62
N THR A 76 0.73 -2.26 5.31
CA THR A 76 1.09 -1.64 4.02
C THR A 76 0.81 -2.57 2.85
N GLU A 77 1.19 -3.84 2.98
CA GLU A 77 0.92 -4.90 2.00
C GLU A 77 -0.57 -5.19 1.85
N ALA A 78 -1.34 -5.19 2.94
CA ALA A 78 -2.78 -5.33 2.88
C ALA A 78 -3.44 -4.19 2.08
N PHE A 79 -2.99 -2.95 2.28
CA PHE A 79 -3.46 -1.80 1.52
C PHE A 79 -3.05 -1.89 0.06
N LEU A 80 -1.80 -2.26 -0.24
CA LEU A 80 -1.31 -2.46 -1.60
C LEU A 80 -2.12 -3.55 -2.33
N GLY A 81 -2.36 -4.70 -1.69
CA GLY A 81 -3.13 -5.80 -2.25
C GLY A 81 -4.58 -5.38 -2.57
N LEU A 82 -5.24 -4.64 -1.67
CA LEU A 82 -6.57 -4.10 -1.91
C LEU A 82 -6.58 -3.08 -3.05
N PHE A 83 -5.60 -2.19 -3.08
CA PHE A 83 -5.45 -1.18 -4.13
C PHE A 83 -5.24 -1.81 -5.51
N LEU A 84 -4.33 -2.79 -5.64
CA LEU A 84 -4.08 -3.51 -6.89
C LEU A 84 -5.30 -4.31 -7.34
N LYS A 85 -6.07 -4.88 -6.41
CA LYS A 85 -7.31 -5.58 -6.73
C LYS A 85 -8.36 -4.65 -7.34
N LEU A 86 -8.46 -3.41 -6.84
CA LEU A 86 -9.45 -2.44 -7.31
C LEU A 86 -9.02 -1.71 -8.58
N HIS A 87 -7.74 -1.34 -8.68
CA HIS A 87 -7.23 -0.42 -9.70
C HIS A 87 -6.21 -1.05 -10.66
N GLY A 88 -5.88 -2.34 -10.50
CA GLY A 88 -4.90 -3.06 -11.32
C GLY A 88 -5.05 -2.89 -12.84
N PRO A 89 -6.27 -3.01 -13.42
CA PRO A 89 -6.47 -2.77 -14.85
C PRO A 89 -6.06 -1.35 -15.28
N MET A 90 -6.40 -0.33 -14.49
CA MET A 90 -6.05 1.06 -14.78
C MET A 90 -4.53 1.29 -14.71
N ILE A 91 -3.87 0.71 -13.70
CA ILE A 91 -2.40 0.75 -13.59
C ILE A 91 -1.76 0.14 -14.85
N ALA A 92 -2.34 -0.93 -15.39
CA ALA A 92 -1.86 -1.58 -16.60
C ALA A 92 -2.15 -0.80 -17.90
N GLU A 93 -3.00 0.24 -17.88
CA GLU A 93 -3.29 1.08 -19.04
C GLU A 93 -2.40 2.34 -19.07
N HIS A 94 -2.05 2.88 -17.91
CA HIS A 94 -1.27 4.13 -17.79
C HIS A 94 0.23 3.87 -17.65
N ALA A 95 1.03 4.34 -18.62
CA ALA A 95 2.48 4.11 -18.64
C ALA A 95 3.22 4.69 -17.42
N GLU A 96 2.79 5.86 -16.95
CA GLU A 96 3.32 6.52 -15.74
C GLU A 96 3.12 5.66 -14.49
N LEU A 97 1.93 5.10 -14.32
CA LEU A 97 1.58 4.23 -13.20
C LEU A 97 2.35 2.91 -13.25
N LYS A 98 2.60 2.35 -14.44
CA LYS A 98 3.45 1.16 -14.60
C LYS A 98 4.87 1.38 -14.10
N GLN A 99 5.44 2.55 -14.37
CA GLN A 99 6.80 2.86 -13.93
C GLN A 99 6.89 2.88 -12.41
N ILE A 100 5.88 3.44 -11.74
CA ILE A 100 5.80 3.47 -10.27
C ILE A 100 5.57 2.04 -9.73
N ALA A 101 4.68 1.28 -10.35
CA ALA A 101 4.42 -0.12 -9.98
C ALA A 101 5.68 -1.00 -10.10
N ALA A 102 6.54 -0.75 -11.10
CA ALA A 102 7.80 -1.46 -11.24
C ALA A 102 8.79 -1.16 -10.10
N ARG A 103 8.86 0.10 -9.64
CA ARG A 103 9.67 0.47 -8.46
C ARG A 103 9.11 -0.15 -7.18
N LEU A 104 7.79 -0.07 -6.99
CA LEU A 104 7.10 -0.71 -5.87
C LEU A 104 7.35 -2.22 -5.81
N LEU A 105 7.34 -2.90 -6.96
CA LEU A 105 7.66 -4.33 -7.03
C LEU A 105 9.10 -4.64 -6.57
N GLN A 106 10.06 -3.78 -6.92
CA GLN A 106 11.44 -3.92 -6.45
C GLN A 106 11.51 -3.76 -4.93
N GLU A 107 10.98 -2.67 -4.37
CA GLU A 107 10.96 -2.41 -2.92
C GLU A 107 10.25 -3.53 -2.15
N HIS A 108 9.10 -3.98 -2.64
CA HIS A 108 8.37 -5.12 -2.09
C HIS A 108 9.22 -6.40 -2.08
N SER A 109 9.87 -6.73 -3.20
CA SER A 109 10.67 -7.96 -3.32
C SER A 109 11.86 -7.97 -2.35
N GLU A 110 12.53 -6.83 -2.21
CA GLU A 110 13.64 -6.67 -1.27
C GLU A 110 13.17 -6.78 0.18
N ALA A 111 12.07 -6.12 0.55
CA ALA A 111 11.49 -6.21 1.88
C ALA A 111 11.01 -7.64 2.21
N TRP A 112 10.32 -8.28 1.26
CA TRP A 112 9.80 -9.64 1.41
C TRP A 112 10.92 -10.68 1.54
N SER A 113 11.98 -10.59 0.74
CA SER A 113 13.10 -11.54 0.82
C SER A 113 13.70 -11.61 2.23
N ASN A 114 13.88 -10.45 2.87
CA ASN A 114 14.40 -10.40 4.23
C ASN A 114 13.48 -11.12 5.23
N ILE A 115 12.17 -10.85 5.16
CA ILE A 115 11.17 -11.48 6.03
C ILE A 115 11.13 -12.99 5.79
N GLN A 116 11.13 -13.40 4.53
CA GLN A 116 11.09 -14.81 4.14
C GLN A 116 12.30 -15.58 4.64
N ASP A 117 13.50 -15.01 4.56
CA ASP A 117 14.73 -15.66 5.03
C ASP A 117 14.70 -15.88 6.56
N LEU A 118 14.25 -14.88 7.32
CA LEU A 118 14.05 -14.98 8.77
C LEU A 118 13.05 -16.08 9.14
N LEU A 119 11.89 -16.10 8.46
CA LEU A 119 10.85 -17.12 8.69
C LEU A 119 11.34 -18.52 8.34
N ASN A 120 12.07 -18.66 7.23
CA ASN A 120 12.66 -19.93 6.80
C ASN A 120 13.67 -20.44 7.83
N GLN A 121 14.56 -19.58 8.34
CA GLN A 121 15.51 -19.95 9.40
C GLN A 121 14.82 -20.46 10.66
N CYS A 122 13.81 -19.73 11.14
CA CYS A 122 13.00 -20.14 12.29
C CYS A 122 12.32 -21.50 12.04
N SER A 123 11.72 -21.68 10.86
CA SER A 123 11.05 -22.92 10.47
C SER A 123 12.02 -24.11 10.42
N CYS A 124 13.20 -23.93 9.84
CA CYS A 124 14.26 -24.95 9.79
C CYS A 124 14.71 -25.37 11.20
N LEU A 125 14.93 -24.41 12.10
CA LEU A 125 15.32 -24.70 13.49
C LEU A 125 14.23 -25.45 14.25
N ILE A 126 12.97 -25.01 14.13
CA ILE A 126 11.82 -25.71 14.75
C ILE A 126 11.71 -27.14 14.22
N SER A 127 11.86 -27.33 12.91
CA SER A 127 11.85 -28.65 12.28
C SER A 127 12.97 -29.54 12.82
N TYR A 128 14.18 -29.00 12.94
CA TYR A 128 15.32 -29.72 13.52
C TYR A 128 15.06 -30.13 14.98
N PHE A 129 14.60 -29.21 15.84
CA PHE A 129 14.31 -29.53 17.24
C PHE A 129 13.22 -30.59 17.38
N LYS A 130 12.18 -30.53 16.54
CA LYS A 130 11.13 -31.54 16.51
C LYS A 130 11.67 -32.92 16.13
N SER A 131 12.62 -32.99 15.20
CA SER A 131 13.22 -34.25 14.73
C SER A 131 14.34 -34.79 15.63
N ALA A 132 14.99 -33.95 16.43
CA ALA A 132 16.11 -34.34 17.29
C ALA A 132 15.70 -34.75 18.72
N VAL A 133 14.47 -34.43 19.14
CA VAL A 133 13.91 -34.77 20.46
C VAL A 133 13.10 -36.10 20.41
N ILE A 134 13.03 -36.73 19.25
CA ILE A 134 12.51 -38.11 19.04
C ILE A 134 13.70 -38.99 18.67
#